data_AF-A0A8C3AED6-F1
#
_entry.id   AF-A0A8C3AED6-F1
#
_cell.length_a   1.000
_cell.length_b   1.000
_cell.length_c   1.000
_cell.angle_alpha   90.00
_cell.angle_beta   90.00
_cell.angle_gamma   90.00
#
_symmetry.space_group_name_H-M   'P 1'
#
loop_
_entity.id
_entity.type
_entity.pdbx_description
1 polymer ?
#
loop_
_entity_poly.entity_id
_entity_poly.type
_entity_poly.pdbx_seq_one_letter_code
_entity_poly.pdbx_strand_id
1 'polypeptide(L)'
;HTQPTGGPMRAYVLAREDAIRHWRELMGPTKVFQARYTSPASIRAQFGLTDTRNTTHGSGYQVSTSSYFLSQFSPDSEWMEKEEPSFRSGRMQYDHQKQIHTLSTPS
;
A
#
# COMPACT_ATOMS: atom_id res chain seq x y z
N HIS A 1 7.01 10.46 17.60
CA HIS A 1 6.00 10.00 16.62
C HIS A 1 5.14 8.94 17.25
N THR A 2 3.82 9.15 17.34
CA THR A 2 2.89 8.24 18.03
C THR A 2 2.49 7.14 17.07
N GLN A 3 2.90 5.89 17.32
CA GLN A 3 2.29 4.75 16.65
C GLN A 3 0.79 4.70 16.99
N PRO A 4 -0.09 4.20 16.10
CA PRO A 4 -1.46 3.93 16.47
C PRO A 4 -1.47 2.90 17.61
N THR A 5 -1.73 3.34 18.85
CA THR A 5 -1.64 2.53 20.07
C THR A 5 -2.80 1.54 20.24
N GLY A 6 -3.45 1.12 19.15
CA GLY A 6 -4.75 0.45 19.15
C GLY A 6 -4.76 -1.04 18.78
N GLY A 7 -3.60 -1.68 18.55
CA GLY A 7 -3.53 -3.10 18.21
C GLY A 7 -2.49 -3.43 17.12
N PRO A 8 -2.31 -4.71 16.77
CA PRO A 8 -1.35 -5.13 15.74
C PRO A 8 -1.72 -4.54 14.38
N MET A 9 -0.73 -3.98 13.69
CA MET A 9 -0.86 -3.47 12.32
C MET A 9 0.01 -4.27 11.35
N ARG A 10 -0.40 -4.34 10.08
CA ARG A 10 0.42 -4.89 9.00
C ARG A 10 0.86 -3.77 8.07
N ALA A 11 2.13 -3.79 7.70
CA ALA A 11 2.69 -2.94 6.66
C ALA A 11 2.84 -3.73 5.36
N TYR A 12 2.58 -3.08 4.24
CA TYR A 12 2.69 -3.67 2.90
C TYR A 12 3.45 -2.71 1.99
N VAL A 13 4.39 -3.25 1.21
CA VAL A 13 5.02 -2.54 0.09
C VAL A 13 4.25 -2.90 -1.18
N LEU A 14 3.67 -1.89 -1.84
CA LEU A 14 2.89 -2.07 -3.07
C LEU A 14 3.66 -1.47 -4.24
N ALA A 15 3.84 -2.26 -5.31
CA ALA A 15 4.57 -1.86 -6.51
C ALA A 15 3.67 -1.88 -7.74
N ARG A 16 3.61 -0.75 -8.45
CA ARG A 16 2.86 -0.55 -9.70
C ARG A 16 3.34 0.74 -10.37
N GLU A 17 3.18 0.84 -11.67
CA GLU A 17 3.11 2.15 -12.32
C GLU A 17 1.93 2.96 -11.73
N ASP A 18 2.18 4.22 -11.38
CA ASP A 18 1.23 5.08 -10.66
C ASP A 18 0.66 4.45 -9.37
N ALA A 19 1.45 3.65 -8.65
CA ALA A 19 1.03 2.94 -7.44
C ALA A 19 0.37 3.85 -6.39
N ILE A 20 0.93 5.04 -6.15
CA ILE A 20 0.39 5.99 -5.17
C ILE A 20 -1.02 6.44 -5.57
N ARG A 21 -1.24 6.78 -6.85
CA ARG A 21 -2.54 7.21 -7.35
C ARG A 21 -3.56 6.07 -7.21
N HIS A 22 -3.23 4.90 -7.74
CA HIS A 22 -4.11 3.72 -7.69
C HIS A 22 -4.46 3.31 -6.26
N TRP A 23 -3.48 3.29 -5.35
CA TRP A 23 -3.73 2.94 -3.96
C TRP A 23 -4.67 3.94 -3.29
N ARG A 24 -4.53 5.23 -3.59
CA ARG A 24 -5.41 6.27 -3.04
C ARG A 24 -6.83 6.18 -3.58
N GLU A 25 -7.00 5.85 -4.85
CA GLU A 25 -8.31 5.59 -5.45
C GLU A 25 -8.99 4.38 -4.78
N LEU A 26 -8.25 3.28 -4.58
CA LEU A 26 -8.74 2.08 -3.88
C LEU A 26 -9.13 2.36 -2.42
N MET A 27 -8.32 3.15 -1.70
CA MET A 27 -8.66 3.57 -0.34
C MET A 27 -9.93 4.44 -0.33
N GLY A 28 -10.05 5.36 -1.27
CA GLY A 28 -11.10 6.38 -1.33
C GLY A 28 -10.87 7.56 -0.35
N PRO A 29 -11.84 8.48 -0.28
CA PRO A 29 -11.74 9.69 0.56
C PRO A 29 -11.40 9.40 2.03
N THR A 30 -10.64 10.29 2.67
CA THR A 30 -10.23 10.11 4.09
C THR A 30 -11.42 10.09 5.04
N LYS A 31 -12.44 10.91 4.77
CA LYS A 31 -13.67 10.98 5.56
C LYS A 31 -14.57 9.82 5.19
N VAL A 32 -14.90 8.97 6.16
CA VAL A 32 -15.63 7.71 5.92
C VAL A 32 -17.02 8.00 5.34
N PHE A 33 -17.72 9.01 5.86
CA PHE A 33 -19.03 9.40 5.32
C PHE A 33 -18.94 9.82 3.84
N GLN A 34 -17.94 10.62 3.49
CA GLN A 34 -17.71 11.04 2.11
C GLN A 34 -17.37 9.85 1.22
N ALA A 35 -16.53 8.91 1.71
CA ALA A 35 -16.21 7.69 0.98
C ALA A 35 -17.46 6.85 0.71
N ARG A 36 -18.33 6.64 1.71
CA ARG A 36 -19.59 5.91 1.53
C ARG A 36 -20.52 6.54 0.48
N TYR A 37 -20.54 7.86 0.39
CA TYR A 37 -21.39 8.56 -0.58
C TYR A 37 -20.78 8.60 -1.99
N THR A 38 -19.49 8.93 -2.11
CA THR A 38 -18.84 9.22 -3.40
C THR A 38 -18.12 8.01 -4.01
N SER A 39 -17.76 7.01 -3.20
CA SER A 39 -17.00 5.83 -3.62
C SER A 39 -17.35 4.63 -2.74
N PRO A 40 -18.61 4.15 -2.77
CA PRO A 40 -19.11 3.11 -1.86
C PRO A 40 -18.33 1.78 -1.93
N ALA A 41 -17.68 1.50 -3.06
CA ALA A 41 -16.82 0.33 -3.24
C ALA A 41 -15.38 0.51 -2.69
N SER A 42 -15.00 1.68 -2.18
CA SER A 42 -13.65 1.90 -1.66
C SER A 42 -13.44 1.20 -0.32
N ILE A 43 -12.17 0.93 0.04
CA ILE A 43 -11.82 0.26 1.30
C ILE A 43 -12.37 1.05 2.51
N ARG A 44 -12.22 2.38 2.49
CA ARG A 44 -12.70 3.24 3.59
C ARG A 44 -14.23 3.29 3.69
N ALA A 45 -14.94 3.18 2.58
CA ALA A 45 -16.39 3.12 2.58
C ALA A 45 -16.91 1.82 3.22
N GLN A 46 -16.32 0.70 2.81
CA GLN A 46 -16.72 -0.64 3.24
C GLN A 46 -16.29 -0.96 4.69
N PHE A 47 -15.08 -0.57 5.08
CA PHE A 47 -14.45 -1.02 6.32
C PHE A 47 -14.11 0.11 7.30
N GLY A 48 -14.27 1.38 6.92
CA GLY A 48 -14.02 2.51 7.81
C GLY A 48 -15.10 2.63 8.89
N LEU A 49 -14.65 2.79 10.14
CA LEU A 49 -15.53 2.98 11.30
C LEU A 49 -15.71 4.46 11.65
N THR A 50 -14.62 5.22 11.63
CA THR A 50 -14.60 6.68 11.88
C THR A 50 -13.52 7.33 11.03
N ASP A 51 -13.51 8.67 10.93
CA ASP A 51 -12.50 9.42 10.17
C ASP A 51 -11.05 9.18 10.66
N THR A 52 -10.89 8.81 11.94
CA THR A 52 -9.60 8.44 12.55
C THR A 52 -9.34 6.93 12.58
N ARG A 53 -10.36 6.11 12.29
CA ARG A 53 -10.29 4.65 12.16
C ARG A 53 -10.79 4.23 10.78
N ASN A 54 -10.08 4.69 9.75
CA ASN A 54 -10.42 4.46 8.35
C ASN A 54 -9.62 3.29 7.73
N THR A 55 -9.11 2.38 8.56
CA THR A 55 -8.58 1.05 8.18
C THR A 55 -7.26 1.06 7.41
N THR A 56 -6.93 2.13 6.70
CA THR A 56 -5.78 2.19 5.80
C THR A 56 -5.05 3.53 5.88
N HIS A 57 -3.73 3.45 5.94
CA HIS A 57 -2.81 4.55 5.71
C HIS A 57 -2.06 4.32 4.40
N GLY A 58 -1.60 5.39 3.77
CA GLY A 58 -0.80 5.31 2.55
C GLY A 58 0.12 6.51 2.45
N SER A 59 1.24 6.37 1.75
CA SER A 59 2.16 7.46 1.52
C SER A 59 1.48 8.62 0.79
N GLY A 60 1.95 9.83 1.09
CA GLY A 60 1.53 11.04 0.39
C GLY A 60 2.01 11.04 -1.07
N TYR A 61 1.52 12.00 -1.86
CA TYR A 61 1.94 12.17 -3.26
C TYR A 61 3.43 12.50 -3.42
N GLN A 62 4.12 12.90 -2.34
CA GLN A 62 5.54 13.22 -2.38
C GLN A 62 6.40 11.96 -2.26
N VAL A 63 7.33 11.81 -3.18
CA VAL A 63 8.33 10.72 -3.19
C VAL A 63 9.09 10.63 -1.87
N SER A 64 9.40 11.78 -1.24
CA SER A 64 10.05 11.86 0.07
C SER A 64 9.22 11.23 1.20
N THR A 65 7.89 11.28 1.09
CA THR A 65 7.00 10.64 2.07
C THR A 65 7.04 9.13 1.87
N SER A 66 7.00 8.66 0.62
CA SER A 66 7.10 7.23 0.31
C SER A 66 8.43 6.62 0.77
N SER A 67 9.56 7.29 0.54
CA SER A 67 10.87 6.79 1.00
C SER A 67 10.97 6.75 2.53
N TYR A 68 10.43 7.76 3.22
CA TYR A 68 10.39 7.81 4.69
C TYR A 68 9.50 6.72 5.32
N PHE A 69 8.38 6.38 4.68
CA PHE A 69 7.55 5.26 5.14
C PHE A 69 8.23 3.91 4.90
N LEU A 70 8.85 3.72 3.74
CA LEU A 70 9.60 2.50 3.43
C LEU A 70 10.73 2.27 4.44
N SER A 71 11.54 3.28 4.76
CA SER A 71 12.63 3.15 5.73
C SER A 71 12.16 2.82 7.16
N GLN A 72 10.92 3.16 7.52
CA GLN A 72 10.37 2.86 8.84
C GLN A 72 9.74 1.48 8.97
N PHE A 73 9.16 0.94 7.89
CA PHE A 73 8.37 -0.30 7.92
C PHE A 73 9.03 -1.47 7.17
N SER A 74 10.07 -1.19 6.39
CA SER A 74 10.91 -2.18 5.71
C SER A 74 12.37 -1.76 5.97
N PRO A 75 12.87 -2.00 7.19
CA PRO A 75 14.19 -1.53 7.62
C PRO A 75 15.33 -2.16 6.80
N ASP A 76 15.10 -3.35 6.27
CA ASP A 76 16.04 -4.02 5.39
C ASP A 76 15.71 -3.62 3.95
N SER A 77 16.62 -2.87 3.31
CA SER A 77 16.56 -2.43 1.90
C SER A 77 16.46 -3.58 0.88
N GLU A 78 16.22 -4.82 1.33
CA GLU A 78 16.19 -6.03 0.55
C GLU A 78 15.20 -5.96 -0.61
N TRP A 79 14.00 -5.41 -0.39
CA TRP A 79 13.04 -5.20 -1.48
C TRP A 79 13.56 -4.20 -2.52
N MET A 80 14.13 -3.08 -2.08
CA MET A 80 14.68 -2.06 -2.99
C MET A 80 15.89 -2.55 -3.77
N GLU A 81 16.74 -3.40 -3.18
CA GLU A 81 17.96 -3.89 -3.82
C GLU A 81 17.71 -5.10 -4.72
N LYS A 82 16.83 -6.02 -4.32
CA LYS A 82 16.65 -7.32 -4.99
C LYS A 82 15.38 -7.38 -5.84
N GLU A 83 14.27 -6.86 -5.34
CA GLU A 83 12.96 -7.01 -5.96
C GLU A 83 12.58 -5.83 -6.86
N GLU A 84 12.93 -4.59 -6.51
CA GLU A 84 12.61 -3.39 -7.29
C GLU A 84 13.19 -3.43 -8.73
N PRO A 85 14.47 -3.79 -8.94
CA PRO A 85 15.03 -3.90 -10.29
C PRO A 85 14.38 -5.02 -11.10
N SER A 86 13.99 -6.10 -10.43
CA SER A 86 13.30 -7.24 -11.03
C SER A 86 11.86 -6.87 -11.42
N PHE A 87 11.18 -6.06 -10.61
CA PHE A 87 9.88 -5.50 -10.94
C PHE A 87 9.96 -4.60 -12.19
N ARG A 88 10.90 -3.66 -12.22
CA ARG A 88 11.09 -2.74 -13.36
C ARG A 88 11.48 -3.44 -14.66
N SER A 89 12.24 -4.53 -14.57
CA SER A 89 12.62 -5.33 -15.75
C SER A 89 11.49 -6.24 -16.26
N GLY A 90 10.29 -6.19 -15.65
CA GLY A 90 9.14 -6.99 -16.08
C GLY A 90 9.24 -8.47 -15.74
N ARG A 91 10.16 -8.85 -14.84
CA ARG A 91 10.44 -10.25 -14.46
C ARG A 91 9.66 -10.72 -13.23
N MET A 92 8.68 -9.93 -12.78
CA MET A 92 7.82 -10.32 -11.65
C MET A 92 6.44 -10.74 -12.14
N GLN A 93 5.96 -11.87 -11.62
CA GLN A 93 4.60 -12.35 -11.82
C GLN A 93 3.83 -12.30 -10.50
N TYR A 94 2.52 -12.03 -10.58
CA TYR A 94 1.66 -12.02 -9.39
C TYR A 94 1.20 -13.46 -9.07
N ASP A 95 1.65 -13.99 -7.93
CA ASP A 95 1.20 -15.27 -7.41
C ASP A 95 -0.16 -15.08 -6.71
N HIS A 96 -1.23 -15.57 -7.34
CA HIS A 96 -2.59 -15.42 -6.84
C HIS A 96 -2.85 -16.20 -5.54
N GLN A 97 -2.11 -17.29 -5.29
CA GLN A 97 -2.25 -18.09 -4.08
C GLN A 97 -1.57 -17.42 -2.88
N LYS A 98 -0.34 -16.93 -3.08
CA LYS A 98 0.43 -16.28 -2.02
C LYS A 98 0.11 -14.80 -1.88
N GLN A 99 -0.60 -14.20 -2.84
CA GLN A 99 -0.95 -12.79 -2.89
C GLN A 99 0.29 -11.87 -2.87
N ILE A 100 1.39 -12.31 -3.48
CA ILE A 100 2.67 -11.60 -3.56
C ILE A 100 3.23 -11.64 -4.98
N HIS A 101 4.09 -10.69 -5.32
CA HIS A 101 4.87 -10.75 -6.56
C HIS A 101 6.08 -11.67 -6.35
N THR A 102 6.30 -12.61 -7.27
CA THR A 102 7.45 -13.52 -7.26
C THR A 102 8.20 -13.42 -8.57
N LEU A 103 9.49 -13.78 -8.56
CA LEU A 103 10.30 -13.83 -9.78
C LEU A 103 9.72 -14.87 -10.74
N SER A 104 9.54 -14.48 -12.00
CA SER A 104 9.20 -15.40 -13.08
C SER A 104 10.31 -16.45 -13.16
N THR A 105 9.99 -17.70 -12.84
CA THR A 105 10.93 -18.81 -13.03
C THR A 105 11.16 -18.95 -14.54
N PRO A 106 12.41 -18.94 -15.03
CA PRO A 106 12.64 -19.22 -16.45
C PRO A 106 12.14 -20.62 -16.77
N SER A 107 11.44 -20.75 -17.91
CA SER A 107 11.05 -22.04 -18.47
C SER A 107 12.24 -22.81 -19.01
#